data_AF-A0A537KGI8-F1
#
_entry.id   AF-A0A537KGI8-F1
#
_cell.length_a   1.000
_cell.length_b   1.000
_cell.length_c   1.000
_cell.angle_alpha   90.00
_cell.angle_beta   90.00
_cell.angle_gamma   90.00
#
_symmetry.space_group_name_H-M   'P 1'
#
loop_
_entity.id
_entity.type
_entity.pdbx_description
1 polymer ?
#
loop_
_entity_poly.entity_id
_entity_poly.type
_entity_poly.pdbx_seq_one_letter_code
_entity_poly.pdbx_strand_id
1 'polypeptide(L)'
;MEVHAHTHTARKKWTHYLWEFLMLFLAVFCGFLAEYQLEHKIEKDRAKELASSFYAELKSDSAALETVQVFRVRKYAALKYLQNYFLDSSISHCSDKFTVELMYGYFTFSPSFFEPGDAILDQLKNSGSLRYFKSNELQRLTGDLSIAIANLRKRNAFEEVFYRENIWPFLIKYNDMKWYDSITSKSKEFFVSFLKKYEQTGEHLQFHFDKPENFDRKTAANTTGVYKIILKGTGDSQYKVYDSLNSKLQAALRKEYHLK
;
A
#
# COMPACT_ATOMS: atom_id res chain seq x y z
N MET A 1 -70.97 -13.53 60.93
CA MET A 1 -69.51 -13.35 61.02
C MET A 1 -68.92 -14.17 59.89
N GLU A 2 -68.26 -13.51 58.94
CA GLU A 2 -67.79 -14.13 57.70
C GLU A 2 -66.75 -15.21 57.99
N VAL A 3 -67.02 -16.43 57.53
CA VAL A 3 -66.08 -17.54 57.57
C VAL A 3 -65.35 -17.54 56.24
N HIS A 4 -64.14 -16.98 56.21
CA HIS A 4 -63.27 -17.07 55.04
C HIS A 4 -62.89 -18.53 54.81
N ALA A 5 -63.43 -19.13 53.75
CA ALA A 5 -62.95 -20.39 53.23
C ALA A 5 -61.55 -20.16 52.64
N HIS A 6 -60.51 -20.44 53.43
CA HIS A 6 -59.17 -20.60 52.89
C HIS A 6 -59.17 -21.87 52.04
N THR A 7 -59.33 -21.71 50.73
CA THR A 7 -59.07 -22.77 49.77
C THR A 7 -57.69 -23.33 50.04
N HIS A 8 -57.62 -24.55 50.59
CA HIS A 8 -56.39 -25.29 50.73
C HIS A 8 -55.77 -25.45 49.35
N THR A 9 -54.73 -24.67 49.05
CA THR A 9 -53.88 -24.92 47.91
C THR A 9 -53.29 -26.31 48.10
N ALA A 10 -53.63 -27.24 47.20
CA ALA A 10 -53.05 -28.57 47.20
C ALA A 10 -51.52 -28.42 47.20
N ARG A 11 -50.83 -28.92 48.23
CA ARG A 11 -49.36 -28.87 48.31
C ARG A 11 -48.80 -29.44 47.01
N LYS A 12 -48.07 -28.61 46.26
CA LYS A 12 -47.42 -29.04 45.01
C LYS A 12 -46.53 -30.24 45.32
N LYS A 13 -46.75 -31.35 44.61
CA LYS A 13 -45.89 -32.53 44.68
C LYS A 13 -44.48 -32.12 44.26
N TRP A 14 -43.45 -32.73 44.84
CA TRP A 14 -42.04 -32.43 44.51
C TRP A 14 -41.74 -32.44 43.00
N THR A 15 -42.45 -33.28 42.25
CA THR A 15 -42.40 -33.32 40.78
C THR A 15 -42.76 -31.99 40.12
N HIS A 16 -43.69 -31.20 40.66
CA HIS A 16 -44.02 -29.87 40.13
C HIS A 16 -42.85 -28.90 40.30
N TYR A 17 -42.17 -28.92 41.45
CA TYR A 17 -40.98 -28.07 41.66
C TYR A 17 -39.83 -28.46 40.73
N LEU A 18 -39.65 -29.76 40.47
CA LEU A 18 -38.67 -30.23 39.50
C LEU A 18 -39.00 -29.74 38.07
N TRP A 19 -40.26 -29.82 37.65
CA TRP A 19 -40.69 -29.33 36.34
C TRP A 19 -40.62 -27.80 36.22
N GLU A 20 -40.93 -27.06 37.28
CA GLU A 20 -40.76 -25.60 37.32
C GLU A 20 -39.28 -25.20 37.24
N PHE A 21 -38.42 -25.88 38.00
CA PHE A 21 -36.97 -25.70 37.88
C PHE A 21 -36.49 -26.02 36.47
N LEU A 22 -36.90 -27.16 35.90
CA LEU A 22 -36.46 -27.57 34.57
C LEU A 22 -36.95 -26.61 33.49
N MET A 23 -38.17 -26.06 33.61
CA MET A 23 -38.69 -25.05 32.70
C MET A 23 -37.87 -23.75 32.76
N LEU A 24 -37.62 -23.21 33.97
CA LEU A 24 -36.84 -21.98 34.14
C LEU A 24 -35.37 -22.18 33.74
N PHE A 25 -34.78 -23.32 34.12
CA PHE A 25 -33.43 -23.70 33.75
C PHE A 25 -33.29 -23.83 32.24
N LEU A 26 -34.20 -24.55 31.58
CA LEU A 26 -34.16 -24.73 30.13
C LEU A 26 -34.39 -23.40 29.40
N ALA A 27 -35.27 -22.53 29.89
CA ALA A 27 -35.49 -21.21 29.30
C ALA A 27 -34.19 -20.36 29.30
N VAL A 28 -33.49 -20.31 30.44
CA VAL A 28 -32.22 -19.57 30.57
C VAL A 28 -31.10 -20.27 29.79
N PHE A 29 -30.99 -21.59 29.90
CA PHE A 29 -29.97 -22.38 29.20
C PHE A 29 -30.10 -22.28 27.68
N CYS A 30 -31.31 -22.41 27.14
CA CYS A 30 -31.58 -22.23 25.71
C CYS A 30 -31.31 -20.80 25.25
N GLY A 31 -31.58 -19.79 26.09
CA GLY A 31 -31.19 -18.40 25.82
C GLY A 31 -29.68 -18.27 25.59
N PHE A 32 -28.87 -18.73 26.53
CA PHE A 32 -27.41 -18.72 26.40
C PHE A 32 -26.90 -19.56 25.22
N LEU A 33 -27.50 -20.73 24.98
CA LEU A 33 -27.11 -21.59 23.84
C LEU A 33 -27.42 -20.92 22.50
N ALA A 34 -28.58 -20.27 22.38
CA ALA A 34 -28.98 -19.55 21.18
C ALA A 34 -28.05 -18.36 20.90
N GLU A 35 -27.70 -17.59 21.93
CA GLU A 35 -26.73 -16.49 21.82
C GLU A 35 -25.35 -16.99 21.39
N TYR A 36 -24.84 -18.05 22.02
CA TYR A 36 -23.55 -18.65 21.66
C TYR A 36 -23.51 -19.11 20.19
N GLN A 37 -24.57 -19.78 19.71
CA GLN A 37 -24.65 -20.23 18.32
C GLN A 37 -24.79 -19.05 17.34
N LEU A 38 -25.60 -18.04 17.68
CA LEU A 38 -25.79 -16.85 16.86
C LEU A 38 -24.49 -16.05 16.73
N GLU A 39 -23.77 -15.84 17.83
CA GLU A 39 -22.47 -15.15 17.82
C GLU A 39 -21.48 -15.90 16.92
N HIS A 40 -21.34 -17.22 17.09
CA HIS A 40 -20.41 -17.99 16.27
C HIS A 40 -20.72 -17.92 14.77
N LYS A 41 -22.01 -17.91 14.41
CA LYS A 41 -22.44 -17.72 13.01
C LYS A 41 -22.07 -16.33 12.50
N ILE A 42 -22.40 -15.28 13.24
CA ILE A 42 -22.10 -13.88 12.86
C ILE A 42 -20.59 -13.66 12.75
N GLU A 43 -19.79 -14.20 13.67
CA GLU A 43 -18.33 -14.11 13.62
C GLU A 43 -17.78 -14.74 12.33
N LYS A 44 -18.28 -15.93 11.95
CA LYS A 44 -17.85 -16.62 10.74
C LYS A 44 -18.23 -15.86 9.46
N ASP A 45 -19.45 -15.32 9.40
CA ASP A 45 -19.92 -14.56 8.25
C ASP A 45 -19.09 -13.27 8.09
N ARG A 46 -18.88 -12.52 9.18
CA ARG A 46 -18.01 -11.33 9.18
C ARG A 46 -16.56 -11.64 8.81
N ALA A 47 -16.01 -12.75 9.32
CA ALA A 47 -14.66 -13.18 8.97
C ALA A 47 -14.51 -13.40 7.46
N LYS A 48 -15.51 -14.02 6.84
CA LYS A 48 -15.52 -14.30 5.40
C LYS A 48 -15.61 -13.01 4.57
N GLU A 49 -16.46 -12.07 4.96
CA GLU A 49 -16.57 -10.77 4.30
C GLU A 49 -15.26 -9.99 4.39
N LEU A 50 -14.69 -9.89 5.59
CA LEU A 50 -13.41 -9.22 5.82
C LEU A 50 -12.26 -9.89 5.06
N ALA A 51 -12.19 -11.22 5.06
CA ALA A 51 -11.17 -11.96 4.32
C ALA A 51 -11.28 -11.73 2.81
N SER A 52 -12.50 -11.65 2.28
CA SER A 52 -12.75 -11.37 0.85
C SER A 52 -12.31 -9.95 0.48
N SER A 53 -12.66 -8.96 1.29
CA SER A 53 -12.23 -7.57 1.08
C SER A 53 -10.71 -7.42 1.22
N PHE A 54 -10.11 -8.08 2.22
CA PHE A 54 -8.67 -8.04 2.42
C PHE A 54 -7.93 -8.65 1.23
N TYR A 55 -8.38 -9.81 0.76
CA TYR A 55 -7.83 -10.45 -0.42
C TYR A 55 -7.92 -9.56 -1.67
N ALA A 56 -9.03 -8.84 -1.86
CA ALA A 56 -9.20 -7.91 -2.98
C ALA A 56 -8.25 -6.71 -2.90
N GLU A 57 -8.09 -6.11 -1.72
CA GLU A 57 -7.13 -5.00 -1.48
C GLU A 57 -5.69 -5.45 -1.78
N LEU A 58 -5.28 -6.58 -1.22
CA LEU A 58 -3.96 -7.19 -1.44
C LEU A 58 -3.67 -7.51 -2.91
N LYS A 59 -4.69 -7.99 -3.64
CA LYS A 59 -4.58 -8.26 -5.09
C LYS A 59 -4.42 -6.98 -5.90
N SER A 60 -5.17 -5.92 -5.54
CA SER A 60 -5.02 -4.59 -6.16
C SER A 60 -3.60 -4.05 -5.94
N ASP A 61 -3.08 -4.21 -4.73
CA ASP A 61 -1.72 -3.79 -4.38
C ASP A 61 -0.64 -4.54 -5.17
N SER A 62 -0.82 -5.83 -5.45
CA SER A 62 0.10 -6.57 -6.34
C SER A 62 0.19 -5.94 -7.73
N ALA A 63 -0.94 -5.59 -8.32
CA ALA A 63 -0.98 -4.98 -9.66
C ALA A 63 -0.38 -3.55 -9.68
N ALA A 64 -0.68 -2.77 -8.63
CA ALA A 64 -0.10 -1.43 -8.46
C ALA A 64 1.42 -1.51 -8.28
N LEU A 65 1.90 -2.46 -7.47
CA LEU A 65 3.32 -2.65 -7.22
C LEU A 65 4.07 -3.08 -8.49
N GLU A 66 3.51 -4.00 -9.28
CA GLU A 66 4.10 -4.40 -10.57
C GLU A 66 4.30 -3.19 -11.49
N THR A 67 3.27 -2.34 -11.59
CA THR A 67 3.32 -1.11 -12.39
C THR A 67 4.42 -0.17 -11.89
N VAL A 68 4.51 0.04 -10.58
CA VAL A 68 5.54 0.90 -9.96
C VAL A 68 6.94 0.34 -10.20
N GLN A 69 7.13 -0.98 -10.11
CA GLN A 69 8.44 -1.61 -10.34
C GLN A 69 8.95 -1.35 -11.77
N VAL A 70 8.08 -1.42 -12.78
CA VAL A 70 8.45 -1.08 -14.16
C VAL A 70 8.97 0.36 -14.26
N PHE A 71 8.28 1.32 -13.64
CA PHE A 71 8.73 2.71 -13.63
C PHE A 71 10.03 2.91 -12.87
N ARG A 72 10.21 2.24 -11.73
CA ARG A 72 11.45 2.33 -10.94
C ARG A 72 12.65 1.77 -11.70
N VAL A 73 12.48 0.68 -12.46
CA VAL A 73 13.55 0.13 -13.32
C VAL A 73 13.93 1.14 -14.41
N ARG A 74 12.95 1.76 -15.11
CA ARG A 74 13.22 2.79 -16.12
C ARG A 74 13.93 4.00 -15.53
N LYS A 75 13.50 4.46 -14.35
CA LYS A 75 14.09 5.58 -13.61
C LYS A 75 15.50 5.28 -13.14
N TYR A 76 15.76 4.07 -12.65
CA TYR A 76 17.10 3.63 -12.28
C TYR A 76 18.06 3.67 -13.47
N ALA A 77 17.62 3.19 -14.63
CA ALA A 77 18.41 3.25 -15.86
C ALA A 77 18.73 4.70 -16.26
N ALA A 78 17.75 5.60 -16.14
CA ALA A 78 17.91 7.02 -16.40
C ALA A 78 18.92 7.69 -15.47
N LEU A 79 18.78 7.48 -14.16
CA LEU A 79 19.73 8.00 -13.18
C LEU A 79 21.15 7.45 -13.38
N LYS A 80 21.27 6.18 -13.79
CA LYS A 80 22.57 5.59 -14.14
C LYS A 80 23.19 6.29 -15.35
N TYR A 81 22.41 6.56 -16.39
CA TYR A 81 22.86 7.29 -17.57
C TYR A 81 23.29 8.72 -17.20
N LEU A 82 22.43 9.47 -16.49
CA LEU A 82 22.69 10.86 -16.10
C LEU A 82 23.95 11.00 -15.24
N GLN A 83 24.17 10.07 -14.30
CA GLN A 83 25.35 10.08 -13.46
C GLN A 83 26.64 10.03 -14.29
N ASN A 84 26.69 9.17 -15.31
CA ASN A 84 27.84 9.08 -16.20
C ASN A 84 27.93 10.33 -17.09
N TYR A 85 26.81 10.74 -17.67
CA TYR A 85 26.72 11.90 -18.57
C TYR A 85 27.29 13.18 -17.93
N PHE A 86 26.99 13.44 -16.66
CA PHE A 86 27.50 14.62 -15.96
C PHE A 86 29.03 14.65 -15.84
N LEU A 87 29.67 13.48 -15.84
CA LEU A 87 31.13 13.37 -15.74
C LEU A 87 31.81 13.43 -17.11
N ASP A 88 31.22 12.84 -18.14
CA ASP A 88 31.92 12.55 -19.40
C ASP A 88 31.44 13.36 -20.62
N SER A 89 30.29 14.03 -20.54
CA SER A 89 29.62 14.61 -21.71
C SER A 89 29.46 16.12 -21.66
N SER A 90 29.18 16.76 -22.80
CA SER A 90 28.95 18.20 -22.86
C SER A 90 27.60 18.58 -22.22
N ILE A 91 27.63 19.60 -21.37
CA ILE A 91 26.43 20.21 -20.77
C ILE A 91 25.92 21.39 -21.60
N SER A 92 26.77 22.00 -22.42
CA SER A 92 26.38 23.11 -23.30
C SER A 92 25.60 22.64 -24.53
N HIS A 93 25.75 21.37 -24.90
CA HIS A 93 25.03 20.73 -26.00
C HIS A 93 24.50 19.37 -25.55
N CYS A 94 23.31 19.36 -24.97
CA CYS A 94 22.66 18.13 -24.56
C CYS A 94 22.05 17.40 -25.76
N SER A 95 22.14 16.07 -25.77
CA SER A 95 21.50 15.22 -26.78
C SER A 95 20.02 14.98 -26.48
N ASP A 96 19.22 14.57 -27.47
CA ASP A 96 17.81 14.19 -27.24
C ASP A 96 17.70 13.04 -26.23
N LYS A 97 18.66 12.12 -26.26
CA LYS A 97 18.75 11.06 -25.25
C LYS A 97 18.92 11.65 -23.86
N PHE A 98 19.81 12.63 -23.69
CA PHE A 98 19.96 13.31 -22.40
C PHE A 98 18.64 13.91 -21.92
N THR A 99 17.91 14.58 -22.80
CA THR A 99 16.59 15.13 -22.49
C THR A 99 15.66 14.06 -21.90
N VAL A 100 15.47 12.96 -22.61
CA VAL A 100 14.55 11.90 -22.21
C VAL A 100 14.96 11.29 -20.87
N GLU A 101 16.27 11.03 -20.70
CA GLU A 101 16.79 10.47 -19.46
C GLU A 101 16.67 11.46 -18.30
N LEU A 102 16.80 12.77 -18.52
CA LEU A 102 16.55 13.80 -17.52
C LEU A 102 15.09 13.77 -17.04
N MET A 103 14.15 13.64 -17.99
CA MET A 103 12.71 13.57 -17.68
C MET A 103 12.35 12.33 -16.86
N TYR A 104 12.83 11.15 -17.25
CA TYR A 104 12.62 9.93 -16.47
C TYR A 104 13.37 9.93 -15.13
N GLY A 105 14.58 10.48 -15.10
CA GLY A 105 15.43 10.51 -13.91
C GLY A 105 14.87 11.41 -12.82
N TYR A 106 14.37 12.59 -13.19
CA TYR A 106 13.98 13.62 -12.23
C TYR A 106 12.49 13.93 -12.26
N PHE A 107 11.88 14.13 -13.43
CA PHE A 107 10.51 14.65 -13.51
C PHE A 107 9.40 13.59 -13.37
N THR A 108 9.72 12.29 -13.40
CA THR A 108 8.74 11.22 -13.11
C THR A 108 8.83 10.75 -11.65
N PHE A 109 8.41 11.58 -10.70
CA PHE A 109 8.40 11.23 -9.27
C PHE A 109 7.23 10.30 -8.90
N SER A 110 5.99 10.77 -9.01
CA SER A 110 4.77 10.05 -8.57
C SER A 110 4.63 8.61 -9.12
N PRO A 111 4.89 8.31 -10.41
CA PRO A 111 4.75 6.95 -10.95
C PRO A 111 5.72 5.92 -10.35
N SER A 112 6.74 6.38 -9.62
CA SER A 112 7.75 5.53 -8.98
C SER A 112 7.44 5.21 -7.52
N PHE A 113 6.32 5.70 -6.96
CA PHE A 113 5.93 5.46 -5.57
C PHE A 113 4.76 4.48 -5.50
N PHE A 114 4.95 3.45 -4.68
CA PHE A 114 3.88 2.54 -4.29
C PHE A 114 3.39 2.92 -2.90
N GLU A 115 2.08 3.10 -2.77
CA GLU A 115 1.38 3.29 -1.50
C GLU A 115 0.49 2.07 -1.24
N PRO A 116 0.79 1.26 -0.21
CA PRO A 116 -0.01 0.09 0.10
C PRO A 116 -1.37 0.48 0.68
N GLY A 117 -2.41 -0.27 0.31
CA GLY A 117 -3.70 -0.22 0.98
C GLY A 117 -3.60 -0.79 2.40
N ASP A 118 -4.28 -0.16 3.35
CA ASP A 118 -4.37 -0.62 4.74
C ASP A 118 -5.76 -0.46 5.34
N ALA A 119 -6.79 -0.17 4.54
CA ALA A 119 -8.13 0.08 5.05
C ALA A 119 -8.69 -1.17 5.76
N ILE A 120 -8.50 -2.35 5.16
CA ILE A 120 -8.98 -3.59 5.77
C ILE A 120 -8.12 -3.98 6.97
N LEU A 121 -6.81 -3.75 6.90
CA LEU A 121 -5.91 -3.97 8.02
C LEU A 121 -6.29 -3.11 9.24
N ASP A 122 -6.61 -1.84 9.02
CA ASP A 122 -7.05 -0.92 10.07
C ASP A 122 -8.43 -1.29 10.60
N GLN A 123 -9.36 -1.71 9.74
CA GLN A 123 -10.64 -2.25 10.18
C GLN A 123 -10.45 -3.47 11.08
N LEU A 124 -9.56 -4.41 10.71
CA LEU A 124 -9.26 -5.60 11.50
C LEU A 124 -8.70 -5.28 12.89
N LYS A 125 -7.81 -4.29 12.97
CA LYS A 125 -7.21 -3.82 14.24
C LYS A 125 -8.21 -3.08 15.11
N ASN A 126 -8.89 -2.08 14.54
CA ASN A 126 -9.72 -1.15 15.31
C ASN A 126 -11.05 -1.76 15.79
N SER A 127 -11.58 -2.76 15.07
CA SER A 127 -12.81 -3.45 15.46
C SER A 127 -12.61 -4.71 16.31
N GLY A 128 -11.35 -5.09 16.60
CA GLY A 128 -11.04 -6.37 17.24
C GLY A 128 -11.35 -7.60 16.38
N SER A 129 -11.69 -7.42 15.10
CA SER A 129 -12.09 -8.48 14.19
C SER A 129 -10.95 -9.45 13.83
N LEU A 130 -9.70 -9.11 14.12
CA LEU A 130 -8.57 -10.04 13.95
C LEU A 130 -8.78 -11.35 14.73
N ARG A 131 -9.54 -11.32 15.85
CA ARG A 131 -9.91 -12.51 16.64
C ARG A 131 -10.76 -13.53 15.87
N TYR A 132 -11.40 -13.10 14.78
CA TYR A 132 -12.22 -13.97 13.93
C TYR A 132 -11.34 -14.80 12.98
N PHE A 133 -10.11 -14.38 12.71
CA PHE A 133 -9.13 -15.10 11.91
C PHE A 133 -8.44 -16.15 12.79
N LYS A 134 -9.03 -17.34 12.93
CA LYS A 134 -8.55 -18.36 13.88
C LYS A 134 -7.18 -18.95 13.51
N SER A 135 -6.73 -18.81 12.27
CA SER A 135 -5.41 -19.27 11.83
C SER A 135 -4.29 -18.40 12.42
N ASN A 136 -3.41 -19.03 13.22
CA ASN A 136 -2.20 -18.40 13.75
C ASN A 136 -1.28 -17.87 12.63
N GLU A 137 -1.26 -18.56 11.48
CA GLU A 137 -0.50 -18.13 10.32
C GLU A 137 -1.04 -16.81 9.76
N LEU A 138 -2.36 -16.69 9.59
CA LEU A 138 -2.99 -15.46 9.11
C LEU A 138 -2.77 -14.28 10.05
N GLN A 139 -2.91 -14.50 11.36
CA GLN A 139 -2.64 -13.46 12.36
C GLN A 139 -1.19 -12.97 12.29
N ARG A 140 -0.22 -13.90 12.23
CA ARG A 140 1.20 -13.56 12.11
C ARG A 140 1.49 -12.78 10.83
N LEU A 141 1.02 -13.28 9.68
CA LEU A 141 1.24 -12.62 8.38
C LEU A 141 0.60 -11.23 8.32
N THR A 142 -0.57 -11.06 8.93
CA THR A 142 -1.26 -9.75 9.03
C THR A 142 -0.44 -8.77 9.88
N GLY A 143 0.10 -9.23 11.01
CA GLY A 143 1.01 -8.44 11.85
C GLY A 143 2.30 -8.06 11.12
N ASP A 144 2.94 -9.03 10.47
CA ASP A 144 4.17 -8.81 9.69
C ASP A 144 3.94 -7.81 8.54
N LEU A 145 2.80 -7.92 7.84
CA LEU A 145 2.41 -6.98 6.78
C LEU A 145 2.25 -5.56 7.34
N SER A 146 1.61 -5.40 8.51
CA SER A 146 1.49 -4.09 9.16
C SER A 146 2.83 -3.43 9.43
N ILE A 147 3.82 -4.21 9.87
CA ILE A 147 5.19 -3.72 10.10
C ILE A 147 5.84 -3.35 8.78
N ALA A 148 5.66 -4.17 7.74
CA ALA A 148 6.19 -3.91 6.41
C ALA A 148 5.63 -2.61 5.80
N ILE A 149 4.32 -2.36 5.93
CA ILE A 149 3.67 -1.11 5.50
C ILE A 149 4.31 0.10 6.19
N ALA A 150 4.46 0.05 7.52
CA ALA A 150 5.05 1.15 8.27
C ALA A 150 6.50 1.43 7.84
N ASN A 151 7.30 0.38 7.63
CA ASN A 151 8.68 0.51 7.15
C ASN A 151 8.76 1.03 5.71
N LEU A 152 7.85 0.59 4.84
CA LEU A 152 7.74 1.04 3.46
C LEU A 152 7.43 2.54 3.40
N ARG A 153 6.43 3.01 4.16
CA ARG A 153 6.08 4.43 4.23
C ARG A 153 7.22 5.29 4.74
N LYS A 154 7.94 4.85 5.78
CA LYS A 154 9.15 5.55 6.26
C LYS A 154 10.21 5.65 5.17
N ARG A 155 10.37 4.59 4.38
CA ARG A 155 11.33 4.58 3.27
C ARG A 155 10.91 5.51 2.13
N ASN A 156 9.63 5.50 1.77
CA ASN A 156 9.06 6.43 0.79
C ASN A 156 9.28 7.88 1.24
N ALA A 157 8.97 8.20 2.50
CA ALA A 157 9.18 9.53 3.05
C ALA A 157 10.65 9.97 2.99
N PHE A 158 11.58 9.07 3.30
CA PHE A 158 13.02 9.36 3.16
C PHE A 158 13.41 9.68 1.70
N GLU A 159 12.90 8.91 0.73
CA GLU A 159 13.15 9.16 -0.70
C GLU A 159 12.55 10.51 -1.15
N GLU A 160 11.36 10.87 -0.65
CA GLU A 160 10.71 12.16 -0.90
C GLU A 160 11.49 13.32 -0.31
N VAL A 161 11.95 13.22 0.94
CA VAL A 161 12.78 14.24 1.59
C VAL A 161 14.07 14.44 0.81
N PHE A 162 14.76 13.37 0.43
CA PHE A 162 15.97 13.48 -0.38
C PHE A 162 15.69 14.21 -1.71
N TYR A 163 14.61 13.83 -2.41
CA TYR A 163 14.22 14.46 -3.65
C TYR A 163 13.95 15.97 -3.46
N ARG A 164 13.19 16.35 -2.42
CA ARG A 164 12.85 17.74 -2.10
C ARG A 164 14.07 18.57 -1.72
N GLU A 165 15.00 18.02 -0.94
CA GLU A 165 16.12 18.78 -0.38
C GLU A 165 17.33 18.83 -1.31
N ASN A 166 17.45 17.88 -2.26
CA ASN A 166 18.67 17.75 -3.07
C ASN A 166 18.38 17.84 -4.57
N ILE A 167 17.31 17.18 -5.04
CA ILE A 167 16.99 17.17 -6.48
C ILE A 167 16.27 18.45 -6.88
N TRP A 168 15.24 18.88 -6.15
CA TRP A 168 14.53 20.12 -6.47
C TRP A 168 15.46 21.35 -6.52
N PRO A 169 16.32 21.62 -5.52
CA PRO A 169 17.23 22.75 -5.59
C PRO A 169 18.22 22.65 -6.75
N PHE A 170 18.67 21.43 -7.08
CA PHE A 170 19.50 21.20 -8.26
C PHE A 170 18.76 21.58 -9.56
N LEU A 171 17.52 21.11 -9.73
CA LEU A 171 16.71 21.43 -10.91
C LEU A 171 16.42 22.92 -10.99
N ILE A 172 16.06 23.58 -9.88
CA ILE A 172 15.82 25.02 -9.81
C ILE A 172 17.08 25.82 -10.20
N LYS A 173 18.24 25.36 -9.75
CA LYS A 173 19.50 26.08 -9.97
C LYS A 173 20.00 26.00 -11.41
N TYR A 174 19.83 24.84 -12.06
CA TYR A 174 20.51 24.57 -13.33
C TYR A 174 19.58 24.35 -14.52
N ASN A 175 18.30 24.03 -14.35
CA ASN A 175 17.43 23.72 -15.49
C ASN A 175 16.68 24.94 -16.04
N ASP A 176 16.46 24.97 -17.35
CA ASP A 176 15.47 25.87 -17.96
C ASP A 176 14.04 25.35 -17.70
N MET A 177 13.37 25.96 -16.72
CA MET A 177 11.97 25.64 -16.40
C MET A 177 11.00 26.09 -17.49
N LYS A 178 11.32 27.12 -18.29
CA LYS A 178 10.46 27.54 -19.41
C LYS A 178 10.39 26.46 -20.47
N TRP A 179 11.51 25.79 -20.73
CA TRP A 179 11.54 24.64 -21.61
C TRP A 179 10.66 23.50 -21.08
N TYR A 180 10.72 23.19 -19.77
CA TYR A 180 9.88 22.16 -19.16
C TYR A 180 8.38 22.49 -19.29
N ASP A 181 8.01 23.75 -19.02
CA ASP A 181 6.64 24.25 -19.22
C ASP A 181 6.20 24.15 -20.68
N SER A 182 7.09 24.42 -21.63
CA SER A 182 6.80 24.31 -23.06
C SER A 182 6.48 22.89 -23.52
N ILE A 183 7.01 21.88 -22.82
CA ILE A 183 6.77 20.47 -23.11
C ILE A 183 5.47 20.01 -22.46
N THR A 184 5.31 20.32 -21.18
CA THR A 184 4.15 19.88 -20.39
C THR A 184 2.86 20.57 -20.84
N SER A 185 2.91 21.82 -21.30
CA SER A 185 1.75 22.55 -21.83
C SER A 185 1.23 22.03 -23.17
N LYS A 186 2.05 21.31 -23.95
CA LYS A 186 1.66 20.75 -25.26
C LYS A 186 0.87 19.45 -25.15
N SER A 187 0.88 18.80 -23.99
CA SER A 187 0.26 17.49 -23.79
C SER A 187 -0.92 17.57 -22.81
N LYS A 188 -2.08 17.07 -23.23
CA LYS A 188 -3.18 16.74 -22.32
C LYS A 188 -3.04 15.34 -21.72
N GLU A 189 -2.07 14.57 -22.18
CA GLU A 189 -1.80 13.21 -21.72
C GLU A 189 -0.95 13.22 -20.45
N PHE A 190 -1.07 12.15 -19.66
CA PHE A 190 -0.18 11.92 -18.52
C PHE A 190 1.28 11.96 -18.96
N PHE A 191 2.13 12.64 -18.20
CA PHE A 191 3.51 12.97 -18.60
C PHE A 191 4.33 11.76 -19.07
N VAL A 192 4.16 10.60 -18.43
CA VAL A 192 4.88 9.38 -18.83
C VAL A 192 4.41 8.81 -20.17
N SER A 193 3.11 8.94 -20.49
CA SER A 193 2.58 8.53 -21.80
C SER A 193 3.15 9.42 -22.90
N PHE A 194 3.22 10.73 -22.64
CA PHE A 194 3.87 11.69 -23.53
C PHE A 194 5.33 11.30 -23.80
N LEU A 195 6.12 10.99 -22.76
CA LEU A 195 7.52 10.59 -22.92
C LEU A 195 7.67 9.31 -23.76
N LYS A 196 6.82 8.30 -23.55
CA LYS A 196 6.84 7.06 -24.35
C LYS A 196 6.53 7.32 -25.81
N LYS A 197 5.55 8.18 -26.11
CA LYS A 197 5.20 8.57 -27.48
C LYS A 197 6.36 9.33 -28.13
N TYR A 198 6.99 10.23 -27.40
CA TYR A 198 8.15 10.98 -27.86
C TYR A 198 9.33 10.07 -28.22
N GLU A 199 9.63 9.05 -27.39
CA GLU A 199 10.64 8.03 -27.70
C GLU A 199 10.33 7.27 -29.01
N GLN A 200 9.07 7.23 -29.46
CA GLN A 200 8.63 6.53 -30.68
C GLN A 200 8.56 7.44 -31.92
N THR A 201 8.29 8.74 -31.75
CA THR A 201 8.12 9.68 -32.88
C THR A 201 9.44 10.22 -33.41
N GLY A 202 10.50 10.21 -32.61
CA GLY A 202 11.81 10.76 -33.00
C GLY A 202 11.79 12.29 -33.15
N GLU A 203 10.84 12.96 -32.50
CA GLU A 203 10.86 14.42 -32.38
C GLU A 203 12.12 14.88 -31.64
N HIS A 204 12.54 16.13 -31.84
CA HIS A 204 13.70 16.73 -31.17
C HIS A 204 13.25 17.75 -30.11
N LEU A 205 13.55 17.46 -28.85
CA LEU A 205 13.33 18.30 -27.67
C LEU A 205 14.68 18.51 -27.02
N GLN A 206 15.48 19.40 -27.60
CA GLN A 206 16.79 19.67 -27.04
C GLN A 206 16.64 20.43 -25.72
N PHE A 207 17.03 19.80 -24.62
CA PHE A 207 17.18 20.47 -23.33
C PHE A 207 18.44 21.33 -23.33
N HIS A 208 18.44 22.41 -22.56
CA HIS A 208 19.64 23.16 -22.23
C HIS A 208 19.63 23.57 -20.75
N PHE A 209 20.82 23.65 -20.17
CA PHE A 209 21.00 24.19 -18.82
C PHE A 209 20.96 25.72 -18.83
N ASP A 210 20.46 26.31 -17.76
CA ASP A 210 20.67 27.73 -17.47
C ASP A 210 22.12 27.91 -16.99
N LYS A 211 22.88 28.78 -17.67
CA LYS A 211 24.29 29.10 -17.36
C LYS A 211 25.20 27.87 -17.22
N PRO A 212 25.42 27.09 -18.30
CA PRO A 212 26.20 25.84 -18.25
C PRO A 212 27.63 26.04 -17.72
N GLU A 213 28.21 27.22 -17.83
CA GLU A 213 29.53 27.57 -17.29
C GLU A 213 29.64 27.44 -15.76
N ASN A 214 28.52 27.53 -15.05
CA ASN A 214 28.47 27.44 -13.59
C ASN A 214 28.06 26.04 -13.08
N PHE A 215 27.91 25.07 -13.97
CA PHE A 215 27.42 23.75 -13.63
C PHE A 215 28.47 22.92 -12.88
N ASP A 216 28.19 22.60 -11.62
CA ASP A 216 29.01 21.69 -10.84
C ASP A 216 28.74 20.22 -11.19
N ARG A 217 29.53 19.71 -12.13
CA ARG A 217 29.48 18.33 -12.63
C ARG A 217 29.65 17.27 -11.54
N LYS A 218 30.59 17.49 -10.62
CA LYS A 218 30.92 16.50 -9.59
C LYS A 218 29.77 16.38 -8.60
N THR A 219 29.24 17.51 -8.16
CA THR A 219 28.06 17.54 -7.29
C THR A 219 26.84 16.93 -7.99
N ALA A 220 26.58 17.29 -9.25
CA ALA A 220 25.49 16.70 -10.03
C ALA A 220 25.58 15.17 -10.11
N ALA A 221 26.75 14.64 -10.49
CA ALA A 221 26.97 13.20 -10.60
C ALA A 221 26.82 12.48 -9.25
N ASN A 222 27.35 13.05 -8.16
CA ASN A 222 27.24 12.47 -6.83
C ASN A 222 25.80 12.48 -6.32
N THR A 223 25.09 13.60 -6.45
CA THR A 223 23.67 13.71 -6.05
C THR A 223 22.80 12.72 -6.84
N THR A 224 23.03 12.60 -8.16
CA THR A 224 22.38 11.59 -9.00
C THR A 224 22.66 10.17 -8.50
N GLY A 225 23.93 9.89 -8.19
CA GLY A 225 24.38 8.60 -7.68
C GLY A 225 23.73 8.23 -6.35
N VAL A 226 23.62 9.18 -5.42
CA VAL A 226 22.91 8.98 -4.14
C VAL A 226 21.44 8.71 -4.41
N TYR A 227 20.77 9.49 -5.27
CA TYR A 227 19.36 9.24 -5.59
C TYR A 227 19.14 7.82 -6.14
N LYS A 228 20.00 7.40 -7.06
CA LYS A 228 19.99 6.06 -7.65
C LYS A 228 20.13 4.96 -6.59
N ILE A 229 21.02 5.14 -5.61
CA ILE A 229 21.20 4.19 -4.49
C ILE A 229 19.94 4.16 -3.62
N ILE A 230 19.36 5.32 -3.32
CA ILE A 230 18.14 5.41 -2.52
C ILE A 230 16.99 4.66 -3.20
N LEU A 231 16.79 4.95 -4.49
CA LEU A 231 15.77 4.33 -5.34
C LEU A 231 15.93 2.80 -5.36
N LYS A 232 17.15 2.31 -5.59
CA LYS A 232 17.45 0.88 -5.57
C LYS A 232 17.17 0.25 -4.22
N GLY A 233 17.63 0.88 -3.13
CA GLY A 233 17.42 0.39 -1.76
C GLY A 233 15.95 0.19 -1.42
N THR A 234 15.10 1.18 -1.71
CA THR A 234 13.64 1.09 -1.47
C THR A 234 13.00 -0.06 -2.25
N GLY A 235 13.36 -0.20 -3.54
CA GLY A 235 12.81 -1.24 -4.41
C GLY A 235 13.27 -2.65 -4.02
N ASP A 236 14.57 -2.82 -3.76
CA ASP A 236 15.20 -4.11 -3.47
C ASP A 236 14.96 -4.61 -2.03
N SER A 237 14.48 -3.76 -1.13
CA SER A 237 14.22 -4.16 0.26
C SER A 237 12.75 -4.00 0.65
N GLN A 238 12.26 -2.80 0.94
CA GLN A 238 10.90 -2.64 1.48
C GLN A 238 9.81 -3.10 0.53
N TYR A 239 9.93 -2.81 -0.77
CA TYR A 239 8.91 -3.21 -1.74
C TYR A 239 8.89 -4.73 -1.94
N LYS A 240 10.06 -5.38 -2.01
CA LYS A 240 10.15 -6.85 -2.09
C LYS A 240 9.65 -7.56 -0.83
N VAL A 241 9.92 -6.99 0.35
CA VAL A 241 9.41 -7.53 1.61
C VAL A 241 7.88 -7.44 1.65
N TYR A 242 7.31 -6.29 1.26
CA TYR A 242 5.87 -6.11 1.14
C TYR A 242 5.26 -7.12 0.16
N ASP A 243 5.82 -7.23 -1.05
CA ASP A 243 5.33 -8.14 -2.10
C ASP A 243 5.32 -9.62 -1.65
N SER A 244 6.39 -10.03 -0.96
CA SER A 244 6.50 -11.39 -0.42
C SER A 244 5.43 -11.68 0.64
N LEU A 245 5.20 -10.74 1.56
CA LEU A 245 4.20 -10.88 2.61
C LEU A 245 2.79 -10.82 2.05
N ASN A 246 2.54 -9.88 1.13
CA ASN A 246 1.29 -9.74 0.40
C ASN A 246 0.92 -11.07 -0.30
N SER A 247 1.85 -11.63 -1.07
CA SER A 247 1.65 -12.90 -1.79
C SER A 247 1.36 -14.08 -0.84
N LYS A 248 2.10 -14.18 0.27
CA LYS A 248 1.87 -15.23 1.29
C LYS A 248 0.50 -15.08 1.95
N LEU A 249 0.11 -13.85 2.28
CA LEU A 249 -1.15 -13.57 2.94
C LEU A 249 -2.33 -13.84 2.00
N GLN A 250 -2.22 -13.45 0.72
CA GLN A 250 -3.20 -13.82 -0.30
C GLN A 250 -3.38 -15.34 -0.40
N ALA A 251 -2.29 -16.10 -0.46
CA ALA A 251 -2.34 -17.56 -0.53
C ALA A 251 -3.01 -18.17 0.72
N ALA A 252 -2.68 -17.67 1.91
CA ALA A 252 -3.27 -18.12 3.16
C ALA A 252 -4.77 -17.80 3.25
N LEU A 253 -5.19 -16.58 2.85
CA LEU A 253 -6.61 -16.19 2.82
C LEU A 253 -7.40 -17.06 1.85
N ARG A 254 -6.84 -17.33 0.67
CA ARG A 254 -7.46 -18.16 -0.36
C ARG A 254 -7.64 -19.61 0.10
N LYS A 255 -6.63 -20.15 0.81
CA LYS A 255 -6.67 -21.49 1.40
C LYS A 255 -7.72 -21.60 2.51
N GLU A 256 -7.71 -20.67 3.47
CA GLU A 256 -8.56 -20.73 4.67
C GLU A 256 -10.04 -20.44 4.37
N TYR A 257 -10.31 -19.48 3.48
CA TYR A 257 -11.67 -19.02 3.18
C TYR A 257 -12.20 -19.49 1.82
N HIS A 258 -11.46 -20.35 1.11
CA HIS A 258 -11.81 -20.89 -0.21
C HIS A 258 -12.16 -19.81 -1.24
N LEU A 259 -11.39 -18.72 -1.23
CA LEU A 259 -11.59 -17.57 -2.12
C LEU A 259 -11.16 -17.93 -3.55
N LYS A 260 -11.82 -17.32 -4.55
CA LYS A 260 -11.54 -17.56 -5.97
C LYS A 260 -10.42 -16.69 -6.51
#